data_AF-A0A517QYE3-F1
#
_entry.id   AF-A0A517QYE3-F1
#
_cell.length_a   1.000
_cell.length_b   1.000
_cell.length_c   1.000
_cell.angle_alpha   90.00
_cell.angle_beta   90.00
_cell.angle_gamma   90.00
#
_symmetry.space_group_name_H-M   'P 1'
#
loop_
_entity.id
_entity.type
_entity.pdbx_description
1 polymer ?
#
loop_
_entity_poly.entity_id
_entity_poly.type
_entity_poly.pdbx_seq_one_letter_code
_entity_poly.pdbx_strand_id
1 'polypeptide(L)'
;MIYRIAIWMTGLAAWGASMIFVLQQSLFVGLTDRNYCGPWGCGPPVEALLSFHAFWLVFFAGPVAVLSLMLPPRRLASAGFAISVASAALTIAFLLQRRSLWLARELDSPQYAWAFARHELWTLVDFPIVQFFLAGLVMMAVGLTQVGWQSVSRRQFHQSAVNSAEI
;
A
#
# COMPACT_ATOMS: atom_id res chain seq x y z
N MET A 1 14.24 26.16 -14.98
CA MET A 1 13.42 25.13 -15.67
C MET A 1 14.18 23.81 -15.82
N ILE A 2 15.41 23.83 -16.33
CA ILE A 2 16.28 22.64 -16.52
C ILE A 2 16.42 21.79 -15.25
N TYR A 3 16.68 22.39 -14.09
CA TYR A 3 16.85 21.66 -12.82
C TYR A 3 15.61 20.85 -12.41
N ARG A 4 14.40 21.36 -12.67
CA ARG A 4 13.15 20.65 -12.32
C ARG A 4 13.00 19.40 -13.16
N ILE A 5 13.28 19.51 -14.46
CA ILE A 5 13.22 18.39 -15.40
C ILE A 5 14.24 17.32 -14.99
N ALA A 6 15.47 17.71 -14.67
CA ALA A 6 16.51 16.78 -14.22
C ALA A 6 16.07 16.00 -12.97
N ILE A 7 15.51 16.68 -11.96
CA ILE A 7 15.01 16.03 -10.74
C ILE A 7 13.92 14.99 -11.07
N TRP A 8 12.94 15.34 -11.91
CA TRP A 8 11.90 14.39 -12.31
C TRP A 8 12.45 13.18 -13.06
N MET A 9 13.38 13.40 -14.00
CA MET A 9 14.01 12.29 -14.72
C MET A 9 14.77 11.35 -13.77
N THR A 10 15.54 11.90 -12.82
CA THR A 10 16.26 11.09 -11.83
C THR A 10 15.32 10.33 -10.92
N GLY A 11 14.21 10.93 -10.49
CA GLY A 11 13.19 10.27 -9.68
C GLY A 11 12.50 9.12 -10.42
N LEU A 12 12.14 9.33 -11.68
CA LEU A 12 11.54 8.27 -12.53
C LEU A 12 12.53 7.14 -12.79
N ALA A 13 13.79 7.45 -13.07
CA ALA A 13 14.84 6.45 -13.27
C ALA A 13 15.07 5.62 -12.00
N ALA A 14 15.17 6.28 -10.83
CA ALA A 14 15.34 5.59 -9.56
C ALA A 14 14.13 4.70 -9.21
N TRP A 15 12.92 5.17 -9.48
CA TRP A 15 11.68 4.41 -9.29
C TRP A 15 11.63 3.17 -10.19
N GLY A 16 11.93 3.32 -11.48
CA GLY A 16 12.02 2.19 -12.41
C GLY A 16 13.10 1.18 -12.03
N ALA A 17 14.30 1.66 -11.67
CA ALA A 17 15.39 0.80 -11.21
C ALA A 17 15.00 0.01 -9.94
N SER A 18 14.25 0.63 -9.02
CA SER A 18 13.77 -0.04 -7.81
C SER A 18 12.80 -1.18 -8.12
N MET A 19 11.91 -1.03 -9.12
CA MET A 19 11.04 -2.13 -9.54
C MET A 19 11.83 -3.31 -10.09
N ILE A 20 12.79 -3.03 -10.98
CA ILE A 20 13.65 -4.07 -11.57
C ILE A 20 14.43 -4.79 -10.47
N PHE A 21 15.02 -4.02 -9.54
CA PHE A 21 15.79 -4.55 -8.43
C PHE A 21 14.97 -5.51 -7.56
N VAL A 22 13.72 -5.14 -7.22
CA VAL A 22 12.84 -6.00 -6.42
C VAL A 22 12.48 -7.29 -7.15
N LEU A 23 12.23 -7.25 -8.46
CA LEU A 23 11.97 -8.47 -9.25
C LEU A 23 13.21 -9.36 -9.37
N GLN A 24 14.41 -8.77 -9.35
CA GLN A 24 15.68 -9.49 -9.39
C GLN A 24 16.08 -10.09 -8.03
N GLN A 25 15.40 -9.77 -6.92
CA GLN A 25 15.72 -10.40 -5.62
C GLN A 25 15.63 -11.92 -5.66
N SER A 26 14.76 -12.48 -6.51
CA SER A 26 14.67 -13.92 -6.77
C SER A 26 16.00 -14.55 -7.22
N LEU A 27 16.91 -13.79 -7.83
CA LEU A 27 18.23 -14.27 -8.28
C LEU A 27 19.27 -14.30 -7.14
N PHE A 28 19.09 -13.49 -6.10
CA PHE A 28 20.07 -13.33 -5.03
C PHE A 28 19.70 -14.10 -3.76
N VAL A 29 18.41 -14.34 -3.53
CA VAL A 29 17.92 -15.05 -2.35
C VAL A 29 17.89 -16.56 -2.62
N GLY A 30 19.07 -17.16 -2.78
CA GLY A 30 19.24 -18.61 -2.95
C GLY A 30 19.17 -19.38 -1.63
N LEU A 31 18.17 -19.11 -0.77
CA LEU A 31 18.32 -19.45 0.66
C LEU A 31 17.20 -20.16 1.38
N THR A 32 16.03 -20.44 0.80
CA THR A 32 15.19 -21.51 1.35
C THR A 32 14.17 -22.11 0.38
N ASP A 33 14.22 -23.43 0.17
CA ASP A 33 13.12 -24.20 -0.44
C ASP A 33 11.89 -24.32 0.49
N ARG A 34 11.59 -23.25 1.25
CA ARG A 34 10.45 -23.21 2.16
C ARG A 34 9.19 -22.91 1.37
N ASN A 35 8.62 -23.95 0.78
CA ASN A 35 7.28 -23.89 0.23
C ASN A 35 6.26 -23.76 1.36
N TYR A 36 5.32 -22.83 1.22
CA TYR A 36 4.19 -22.73 2.14
C TYR A 36 3.18 -23.82 1.77
N CYS A 37 3.30 -24.99 2.40
CA CYS A 37 2.40 -26.12 2.19
C CYS A 37 1.33 -26.18 3.28
N GLY A 38 0.10 -26.45 2.86
CA GLY A 38 -1.05 -26.69 3.74
C GLY A 38 -1.97 -27.78 3.18
N PRO A 39 -3.13 -28.03 3.81
CA PRO A 39 -4.11 -29.01 3.30
C PRO A 39 -4.70 -28.61 1.93
N TRP A 40 -4.44 -27.39 1.47
CA TRP A 40 -4.85 -26.85 0.18
C TRP A 40 -3.77 -27.00 -0.91
N GLY A 41 -2.68 -27.71 -0.61
CA GLY A 41 -1.53 -27.90 -1.49
C GLY A 41 -0.33 -27.05 -1.09
N CYS A 42 0.71 -27.07 -1.93
CA CYS A 42 1.88 -26.21 -1.77
C CYS A 42 1.72 -24.96 -2.63
N GLY A 43 1.89 -23.80 -2.00
CA GLY A 43 1.99 -22.52 -2.70
C GLY A 43 3.37 -22.32 -3.34
N PRO A 44 3.53 -21.22 -4.09
CA PRO A 44 4.84 -20.81 -4.60
C PRO A 44 5.84 -20.52 -3.47
N PRO A 45 7.15 -20.48 -3.78
CA PRO A 45 8.17 -20.10 -2.81
C PRO A 45 7.89 -18.73 -2.19
N VAL A 46 8.16 -18.58 -0.89
CA VAL A 46 7.89 -17.36 -0.12
C VAL A 46 8.64 -16.16 -0.71
N GLU A 47 9.83 -16.39 -1.25
CA GLU A 47 10.69 -15.40 -1.88
C GLU A 47 10.04 -14.81 -3.14
N ALA A 48 9.37 -15.65 -3.94
CA ALA A 48 8.61 -15.20 -5.11
C ALA A 48 7.44 -14.31 -4.67
N LEU A 49 6.65 -14.75 -3.68
CA LEU A 49 5.53 -13.96 -3.13
C LEU A 49 6.01 -12.61 -2.61
N LEU A 50 7.09 -12.60 -1.82
CA LEU A 50 7.65 -11.36 -1.27
C LEU A 50 8.11 -10.40 -2.37
N SER A 51 8.75 -10.92 -3.43
CA SER A 51 9.18 -10.12 -4.58
C SER A 51 7.99 -9.47 -5.29
N PHE A 52 6.89 -10.21 -5.50
CA PHE A 52 5.67 -9.65 -6.08
C PHE A 52 5.02 -8.61 -5.16
N HIS A 53 4.93 -8.88 -3.85
CA HIS A 53 4.35 -7.92 -2.92
C HIS A 53 5.15 -6.62 -2.85
N ALA A 54 6.48 -6.74 -2.79
CA ALA A 54 7.39 -5.61 -2.79
C ALA A 54 7.35 -4.85 -4.12
N PHE A 55 7.24 -5.54 -5.26
CA PHE A 55 7.08 -4.91 -6.57
C PHE A 55 5.84 -4.01 -6.58
N TRP A 56 4.69 -4.52 -6.12
CA TRP A 56 3.46 -3.72 -6.06
C TRP A 56 3.57 -2.52 -5.12
N LEU A 57 4.25 -2.65 -3.98
CA LEU A 57 4.49 -1.52 -3.07
C LEU A 57 5.32 -0.42 -3.76
N VAL A 58 6.40 -0.80 -4.45
CA VAL A 58 7.22 0.16 -5.22
C VAL A 58 6.41 0.75 -6.37
N PHE A 59 5.62 -0.08 -7.08
CA PHE A 59 4.74 0.36 -8.14
C PHE A 59 3.76 1.45 -7.67
N PHE A 60 3.10 1.27 -6.52
CA PHE A 60 2.17 2.26 -6.00
C PHE A 60 2.84 3.49 -5.37
N ALA A 61 4.10 3.40 -4.93
CA ALA A 61 4.81 4.53 -4.34
C ALA A 61 4.89 5.74 -5.29
N GLY A 62 5.09 5.51 -6.59
CA GLY A 62 5.15 6.57 -7.61
C GLY A 62 3.83 7.36 -7.71
N PRO A 63 2.70 6.72 -8.08
CA PRO A 63 1.39 7.36 -8.12
C PRO A 63 0.99 8.03 -6.80
N VAL A 64 1.25 7.40 -5.65
CA VAL A 64 0.96 7.99 -4.33
C VAL A 64 1.76 9.27 -4.12
N ALA A 65 3.05 9.28 -4.47
CA ALA A 65 3.88 10.48 -4.38
C ALA A 65 3.35 11.61 -5.29
N VAL A 66 3.00 11.29 -6.54
CA VAL A 66 2.44 12.27 -7.49
C VAL A 66 1.11 12.83 -6.98
N LEU A 67 0.19 11.98 -6.53
CA LEU A 67 -1.10 12.41 -5.97
C LEU A 67 -0.93 13.27 -4.73
N SER A 68 0.06 12.98 -3.89
CA SER A 68 0.38 13.76 -2.68
C SER A 68 0.89 15.17 -2.99
N LEU A 69 1.45 15.38 -4.19
CA LEU A 69 1.88 16.68 -4.68
C LEU A 69 0.77 17.43 -5.42
N MET A 70 -0.17 16.72 -6.04
CA MET A 70 -1.22 17.31 -6.88
C MET A 70 -2.52 17.62 -6.13
N LEU A 71 -2.88 16.82 -5.13
CA LEU A 71 -4.18 16.93 -4.45
C LEU A 71 -4.10 17.81 -3.20
N PRO A 72 -5.16 18.61 -2.91
CA PRO A 72 -5.30 19.26 -1.62
C PRO A 72 -5.30 18.23 -0.47
N PRO A 73 -4.70 18.53 0.69
CA PRO A 73 -4.55 17.59 1.81
C PRO A 73 -5.84 16.88 2.24
N ARG A 74 -6.97 17.60 2.29
CA ARG A 74 -8.28 17.03 2.63
C ARG A 74 -8.78 16.02 1.59
N ARG A 75 -8.56 16.30 0.30
CA ARG A 75 -8.95 15.40 -0.79
C ARG A 75 -8.05 14.17 -0.83
N LEU A 76 -6.75 14.34 -0.59
CA LEU A 76 -5.80 13.24 -0.45
C LEU A 76 -6.21 12.32 0.71
N ALA A 77 -6.55 12.90 1.86
CA ALA A 77 -6.98 12.14 3.03
C ALA A 77 -8.27 11.35 2.78
N SER A 78 -9.28 12.00 2.19
CA SER A 78 -10.57 11.38 1.86
C SER A 78 -10.43 10.28 0.79
N ALA A 79 -9.61 10.51 -0.24
CA ALA A 79 -9.32 9.50 -1.25
C ALA A 79 -8.59 8.28 -0.65
N GLY A 80 -7.60 8.53 0.20
CA GLY A 80 -6.88 7.47 0.92
C GLY A 80 -7.81 6.63 1.81
N PHE A 81 -8.72 7.28 2.55
CA PHE A 81 -9.74 6.60 3.35
C PHE A 81 -10.67 5.75 2.47
N ALA A 82 -11.20 6.30 1.37
CA ALA A 82 -12.09 5.58 0.47
C ALA A 82 -11.42 4.35 -0.15
N ILE A 83 -10.17 4.48 -0.61
CA ILE A 83 -9.37 3.38 -1.14
C ILE A 83 -9.14 2.29 -0.08
N SER A 84 -8.82 2.69 1.16
CA SER A 84 -8.59 1.76 2.27
C SER A 84 -9.86 0.97 2.59
N VAL A 85 -11.00 1.66 2.73
CA VAL A 85 -12.29 1.00 3.03
C VAL A 85 -12.71 0.08 1.89
N ALA A 86 -12.61 0.53 0.63
CA ALA A 86 -12.95 -0.28 -0.53
C ALA A 86 -12.06 -1.54 -0.62
N SER A 87 -10.75 -1.41 -0.38
CA SER A 87 -9.81 -2.52 -0.41
C SER A 87 -10.07 -3.52 0.73
N ALA A 88 -10.39 -3.04 1.93
CA ALA A 88 -10.78 -3.89 3.05
C ALA A 88 -12.08 -4.65 2.75
N ALA A 89 -13.10 -3.97 2.20
CA ALA A 89 -14.36 -4.58 1.82
C ALA A 89 -14.16 -5.65 0.73
N LEU A 90 -13.37 -5.36 -0.30
CA LEU A 90 -13.02 -6.31 -1.35
C LEU A 90 -12.25 -7.51 -0.81
N THR A 91 -11.34 -7.30 0.14
CA THR A 91 -10.61 -8.39 0.81
C THR A 91 -11.57 -9.31 1.54
N ILE A 92 -12.50 -8.75 2.32
CA ILE A 92 -13.50 -9.54 3.06
C ILE A 92 -14.40 -10.29 2.08
N ALA A 93 -14.90 -9.63 1.04
CA ALA A 93 -15.75 -10.25 0.02
C ALA A 93 -15.03 -11.41 -0.68
N PHE A 94 -13.77 -11.21 -1.08
CA PHE A 94 -12.93 -12.24 -1.68
C PHE A 94 -12.75 -13.44 -0.75
N LEU A 95 -12.39 -13.20 0.52
CA LEU A 95 -12.21 -14.27 1.51
C LEU A 95 -13.50 -15.03 1.80
N LEU A 96 -14.65 -14.34 1.86
CA LEU A 96 -15.95 -14.99 2.04
C LEU A 96 -16.34 -15.84 0.82
N GLN A 97 -16.10 -15.33 -0.39
CA GLN A 97 -16.32 -16.08 -1.63
C GLN A 97 -15.41 -17.31 -1.72
N ARG A 98 -14.12 -17.17 -1.39
CA ARG A 98 -13.19 -18.31 -1.33
C ARG A 98 -13.63 -19.31 -0.28
N ARG A 99 -14.00 -18.84 0.90
CA ARG A 99 -14.45 -19.69 2.00
C ARG A 99 -15.72 -20.47 1.64
N SER A 100 -16.70 -19.88 0.95
CA SER A 100 -17.93 -20.59 0.58
C SER A 100 -17.68 -21.75 -0.39
N LEU A 101 -16.66 -21.62 -1.27
CA LEU A 101 -16.23 -22.70 -2.16
C LEU A 101 -15.56 -23.86 -1.39
N TRP A 102 -14.88 -23.56 -0.28
CA TRP A 102 -14.17 -24.55 0.54
C TRP A 102 -14.98 -25.13 1.70
N LEU A 103 -16.02 -24.42 2.18
CA LEU A 103 -16.87 -24.88 3.28
C LEU A 103 -17.58 -26.21 2.96
N ALA A 104 -17.74 -26.53 1.68
CA ALA A 104 -18.25 -27.82 1.24
C ALA A 104 -17.32 -29.02 1.55
N ARG A 105 -16.10 -28.79 2.08
CA ARG A 105 -15.04 -29.81 2.25
C ARG A 105 -14.44 -29.88 3.68
N GLU A 106 -15.25 -29.79 4.74
CA GLU A 106 -14.86 -30.17 6.13
C GLU A 106 -13.80 -29.29 6.84
N LEU A 107 -13.88 -27.96 6.70
CA LEU A 107 -13.00 -27.00 7.40
C LEU A 107 -13.72 -26.25 8.55
N ASP A 108 -14.40 -26.97 9.43
CA ASP A 108 -15.18 -26.36 10.54
C ASP A 108 -14.31 -25.87 11.72
N SER A 109 -13.03 -26.22 11.77
CA SER A 109 -12.17 -25.77 12.87
C SER A 109 -11.65 -24.33 12.64
N PRO A 110 -11.86 -23.40 13.60
CA PRO A 110 -11.50 -21.98 13.47
C PRO A 110 -10.02 -21.74 13.16
N GLN A 111 -9.12 -22.60 13.64
CA GLN A 111 -7.69 -22.49 13.40
C GLN A 111 -7.32 -22.66 11.91
N TYR A 112 -8.07 -23.48 11.19
CA TYR A 112 -7.89 -23.66 9.75
C TYR A 112 -8.43 -22.48 8.95
N ALA A 113 -9.52 -21.86 9.40
CA ALA A 113 -10.08 -20.66 8.75
C ALA A 113 -9.05 -19.51 8.71
N TRP A 114 -8.31 -19.30 9.80
CA TRP A 114 -7.25 -18.29 9.84
C TRP A 114 -6.03 -18.66 9.00
N ALA A 115 -5.59 -19.93 9.04
CA ALA A 115 -4.49 -20.39 8.20
C ALA A 115 -4.82 -20.28 6.70
N PHE A 116 -6.06 -20.58 6.31
CA PHE A 116 -6.57 -20.44 4.95
C PHE A 116 -6.60 -18.98 4.50
N ALA A 117 -7.19 -18.10 5.32
CA ALA A 117 -7.28 -16.68 4.99
C ALA A 117 -5.90 -16.05 4.80
N ARG A 118 -4.93 -16.39 5.68
CA ARG A 118 -3.55 -15.96 5.51
C ARG A 118 -2.92 -16.49 4.21
N HIS A 119 -3.12 -17.77 3.91
CA HIS A 119 -2.59 -18.36 2.68
C HIS A 119 -3.12 -17.65 1.43
N GLU A 120 -4.45 -17.53 1.31
CA GLU A 120 -5.10 -16.85 0.17
C GLU A 120 -4.61 -15.41 0.03
N LEU A 121 -4.50 -14.66 1.14
CA LEU A 121 -3.99 -13.27 1.10
C LEU A 121 -2.54 -13.18 0.64
N TRP A 122 -1.70 -14.12 1.05
CA TRP A 122 -0.30 -14.17 0.66
C TRP A 122 -0.12 -14.58 -0.80
N THR A 123 -0.98 -15.45 -1.32
CA THR A 123 -0.92 -15.88 -2.72
C THR A 123 -1.66 -14.95 -3.67
N LEU A 124 -2.36 -13.93 -3.16
CA LEU A 124 -3.11 -12.96 -3.96
C LEU A 124 -2.18 -11.91 -4.58
N VAL A 125 -1.32 -12.36 -5.49
CA VAL A 125 -0.33 -11.51 -6.15
C VAL A 125 -0.87 -10.81 -7.40
N ASP A 126 -1.91 -11.36 -8.04
CA ASP A 126 -2.52 -10.80 -9.25
C ASP A 126 -3.37 -9.56 -8.95
N PHE A 127 -3.99 -9.53 -7.77
CA PHE A 127 -4.83 -8.43 -7.30
C PHE A 127 -4.18 -7.85 -6.04
N PRO A 128 -3.41 -6.75 -6.13
CA PRO A 128 -2.63 -6.24 -5.01
C PRO A 128 -3.50 -5.47 -4.00
N ILE A 129 -4.58 -6.09 -3.52
CA ILE A 129 -5.60 -5.49 -2.65
C ILE A 129 -4.97 -5.03 -1.33
N VAL A 130 -4.04 -5.81 -0.79
CA VAL A 130 -3.30 -5.46 0.43
C VAL A 130 -2.47 -4.19 0.22
N GLN A 131 -1.83 -4.04 -0.94
CA GLN A 131 -1.03 -2.88 -1.27
C GLN A 131 -1.89 -1.66 -1.59
N PHE A 132 -3.07 -1.83 -2.20
CA PHE A 132 -4.05 -0.76 -2.33
C PHE A 132 -4.50 -0.25 -0.95
N PHE A 133 -4.78 -1.16 -0.02
CA PHE A 133 -5.12 -0.80 1.35
C PHE A 133 -4.00 0.01 2.02
N LEU A 134 -2.75 -0.47 1.94
CA LEU A 134 -1.58 0.24 2.50
C LEU A 134 -1.35 1.60 1.82
N ALA A 135 -1.46 1.67 0.49
CA ALA A 135 -1.35 2.93 -0.25
C ALA A 135 -2.42 3.94 0.19
N GLY A 136 -3.65 3.49 0.37
CA GLY A 136 -4.75 4.29 0.90
C GLY A 136 -4.45 4.84 2.31
N LEU A 137 -3.93 4.00 3.22
CA LEU A 137 -3.55 4.42 4.56
C LEU A 137 -2.42 5.46 4.53
N VAL A 138 -1.42 5.28 3.67
CA VAL A 138 -0.32 6.25 3.51
C VAL A 138 -0.86 7.59 3.00
N MET A 139 -1.69 7.59 1.95
CA MET A 139 -2.33 8.81 1.44
C MET A 139 -3.18 9.50 2.53
N MET A 140 -3.91 8.71 3.32
CA MET A 140 -4.71 9.22 4.44
C MET A 140 -3.83 9.91 5.49
N ALA A 141 -2.77 9.24 5.94
CA ALA A 141 -1.84 9.77 6.93
C ALA A 141 -1.14 11.05 6.43
N VAL A 142 -0.64 11.06 5.20
CA VAL A 142 0.00 12.24 4.59
C VAL A 142 -0.99 13.40 4.50
N GLY A 143 -2.23 13.15 4.04
CA GLY A 143 -3.25 14.19 3.95
C GLY A 143 -3.62 14.78 5.32
N LEU A 144 -3.78 13.94 6.34
CA LEU A 144 -4.12 14.38 7.70
C LEU A 144 -2.98 15.21 8.34
N THR A 145 -1.74 14.78 8.18
CA THR A 145 -0.58 15.53 8.71
C THR A 145 -0.50 16.91 8.06
N GLN A 146 -0.62 17.00 6.73
CA GLN A 146 -0.61 18.28 6.01
C GLN A 146 -1.75 19.24 6.43
N VAL A 147 -2.96 18.73 6.69
CA VAL A 147 -4.07 19.56 7.21
C VAL A 147 -3.73 20.14 8.58
N GLY A 148 -3.14 19.34 9.47
CA GLY A 148 -2.70 19.78 10.79
C GLY A 148 -1.71 20.95 10.70
N TRP A 149 -0.68 20.81 9.88
CA TRP A 149 0.34 21.85 9.65
C TRP A 149 -0.23 23.16 9.11
N GLN A 150 -1.15 23.10 8.15
CA GLN A 150 -1.81 24.29 7.59
C GLN A 150 -2.67 25.05 8.62
N SER A 151 -3.26 24.33 9.59
CA SER A 151 -4.06 24.95 10.65
C SER A 151 -3.21 25.73 11.66
N VAL A 152 -1.96 25.28 11.90
CA VAL A 152 -1.03 25.93 12.82
C VAL A 152 -0.45 27.19 12.19
N SER A 153 0.04 27.10 10.94
CA SER A 153 0.63 28.25 10.25
C SER A 153 -0.38 29.39 10.08
N ARG A 154 -1.63 29.10 9.72
CA ARG A 154 -2.68 30.13 9.57
C ARG A 154 -2.96 30.88 10.88
N ARG A 155 -2.95 30.19 12.02
CA ARG A 155 -3.16 30.82 13.34
C ARG A 155 -2.00 31.75 13.70
N GLN A 156 -0.76 31.33 13.43
CA GLN A 156 0.43 32.16 13.68
C GLN A 156 0.38 33.46 12.86
N PHE A 157 0.06 33.38 11.56
CA PHE A 157 -0.06 34.58 10.72
C PHE A 157 -1.15 35.53 11.21
N HIS A 158 -2.30 35.01 11.64
CA HIS A 158 -3.38 35.84 12.17
C HIS A 158 -2.97 36.56 13.47
N GLN A 159 -2.26 35.86 14.37
CA GLN A 159 -1.75 36.48 15.61
C GLN A 159 -0.71 37.57 15.32
N SER A 160 0.22 37.34 14.39
CA SER A 160 1.20 38.36 13.99
C SER A 160 0.54 39.59 13.36
N ALA A 161 -0.51 39.40 12.56
CA ALA A 161 -1.25 40.50 11.95
C ALA A 161 -2.00 41.35 12.98
N VAL A 162 -2.65 40.73 13.96
CA VAL A 162 -3.35 41.44 15.05
C VAL A 162 -2.36 42.24 15.89
N ASN A 163 -1.25 41.63 16.31
CA ASN A 163 -0.23 42.32 17.11
C ASN A 163 0.41 43.52 16.38
N SER A 164 0.46 43.49 15.05
CA SER A 164 1.02 44.60 14.26
C SER A 164 0.04 45.77 14.09
N ALA A 165 -1.25 45.56 14.32
CA ALA A 165 -2.28 46.60 14.18
C ALA A 165 -2.50 47.41 15.48
N GLU A 166 -1.97 46.94 16.60
CA GLU A 166 -2.08 47.60 17.92
C GLU A 166 -0.93 48.59 18.22
N ILE A 167 0.04 48.72 17.30
CA ILE A 167 1.19 49.64 17.38
C ILE A 167 0.92 50.85 16.48
#